data_AF-A0A1M4YRP9-F1
#
_entry.id   AF-A0A1M4YRP9-F1
#
_cell.length_a   1.000
_cell.length_b   1.000
_cell.length_c   1.000
_cell.angle_alpha   90.00
_cell.angle_beta   90.00
_cell.angle_gamma   90.00
#
_symmetry.space_group_name_H-M   'P 1'
#
loop_
_entity.id
_entity.type
_entity.pdbx_description
1 polymer ?
#
loop_
_entity_poly.entity_id
_entity_poly.type
_entity_poly.pdbx_seq_one_letter_code
_entity_poly.pdbx_strand_id
1 'polypeptide(L)'
;MAHQLEVYYEFEHDDEPVVVATPEQAGEVLERMRAAYAGRRPVMAQVVIAGSTGFEHLHVGVDGEVGVVSFTGPAGGFHSLGDPAPGEVTFYYGGHNRELPANARVPLADVKHAMAEFLTSGGKRPSCLRWQPMAMM
;
A
#
# COMPACT_ATOMS: atom_id res chain seq x y z
N MET A 1 6.04 17.26 13.71
CA MET A 1 6.31 17.77 12.35
C MET A 1 5.31 17.10 11.42
N ALA A 2 4.78 17.81 10.42
CA ALA A 2 3.92 17.18 9.43
C ALA A 2 4.81 16.34 8.48
N HIS A 3 4.54 15.06 8.37
CA HIS A 3 5.19 14.19 7.39
C HIS A 3 4.51 14.36 6.03
N GLN A 4 5.18 13.95 4.97
CA GLN A 4 4.60 13.84 3.63
C GLN A 4 4.93 12.45 3.09
N LEU A 5 4.04 11.94 2.25
CA LEU A 5 4.26 10.73 1.48
C LEU A 5 4.50 11.06 0.02
N GLU A 6 5.37 10.30 -0.61
CA GLU A 6 5.49 10.20 -2.05
C GLU A 6 4.87 8.86 -2.48
N VAL A 7 3.95 8.91 -3.44
CA VAL A 7 3.17 7.75 -3.89
C VAL A 7 3.39 7.50 -5.37
N TYR A 8 3.76 6.25 -5.69
CA TYR A 8 4.20 5.81 -7.02
C TYR A 8 3.35 4.64 -7.50
N TYR A 9 2.53 4.83 -8.55
CA TYR A 9 1.70 3.77 -9.13
C TYR A 9 1.55 3.82 -10.66
N GLU A 10 2.15 4.81 -11.30
CA GLU A 10 2.20 4.98 -12.77
C GLU A 10 3.64 5.35 -13.14
N PHE A 11 4.01 5.14 -14.40
CA PHE A 11 5.39 5.37 -14.84
C PHE A 11 5.80 6.83 -14.69
N GLU A 12 4.88 7.75 -14.92
CA GLU A 12 5.07 9.20 -14.78
C GLU A 12 5.40 9.60 -13.33
N HIS A 13 4.99 8.79 -12.35
CA HIS A 13 5.25 9.09 -10.94
C HIS A 13 6.72 8.86 -10.54
N ASP A 14 7.51 8.15 -11.34
CA ASP A 14 8.95 7.99 -11.09
C ASP A 14 9.67 9.36 -11.13
N ASP A 15 9.21 10.27 -12.00
CA ASP A 15 9.71 11.64 -12.10
C ASP A 15 8.90 12.62 -11.24
N GLU A 16 7.57 12.46 -11.19
CA GLU A 16 6.64 13.35 -10.49
C GLU A 16 5.73 12.58 -9.52
N PRO A 17 6.19 12.26 -8.29
CA PRO A 17 5.40 11.48 -7.35
C PRO A 17 4.12 12.21 -6.92
N VAL A 18 3.08 11.45 -6.60
CA VAL A 18 1.90 12.02 -5.95
C VAL A 18 2.24 12.34 -4.50
N VAL A 19 2.28 13.63 -4.17
CA VAL A 19 2.57 14.10 -2.81
C VAL A 19 1.31 14.12 -1.95
N VAL A 20 1.36 13.44 -0.80
CA VAL A 20 0.27 13.37 0.17
C VAL A 20 0.74 13.92 1.51
N ALA A 21 0.07 14.96 2.01
CA ALA A 21 0.40 15.63 3.26
C ALA A 21 -0.67 15.46 4.35
N THR A 22 -1.87 14.98 4.00
CA THR A 22 -2.96 14.76 4.96
C THR A 22 -3.60 13.36 4.85
N PRO A 23 -4.21 12.85 5.93
CA PRO A 23 -4.98 11.60 5.88
C PRO A 23 -6.10 11.60 4.82
N GLU A 24 -6.74 12.74 4.59
CA GLU A 24 -7.80 12.88 3.58
C GLU A 24 -7.23 12.68 2.18
N GLN A 25 -6.09 13.32 1.88
CA GLN A 25 -5.38 13.14 0.62
C GLN A 25 -4.93 11.68 0.41
N ALA A 26 -4.51 10.98 1.47
CA ALA A 26 -4.19 9.56 1.39
C ALA A 26 -5.40 8.72 0.93
N GLY A 27 -6.59 9.02 1.48
CA GLY A 27 -7.84 8.39 1.05
C GLY A 27 -8.22 8.73 -0.40
N GLU A 28 -8.04 9.98 -0.81
CA GLU A 28 -8.33 10.44 -2.18
C GLU A 28 -7.45 9.76 -3.24
N VAL A 29 -6.17 9.53 -2.95
CA VAL A 29 -5.26 8.80 -3.84
C VAL A 29 -5.73 7.36 -4.06
N LEU A 30 -6.11 6.67 -2.99
CA LEU A 30 -6.60 5.29 -3.07
C LEU A 30 -7.94 5.20 -3.82
N GLU A 31 -8.83 6.19 -3.66
CA GLU A 31 -10.06 6.29 -4.45
C GLU A 31 -9.78 6.55 -5.93
N ARG A 32 -8.81 7.41 -6.24
CA ARG A 32 -8.38 7.65 -7.62
C ARG A 32 -7.85 6.38 -8.26
N MET A 33 -7.01 5.63 -7.56
CA MET A 33 -6.52 4.32 -8.01
C MET A 33 -7.69 3.35 -8.25
N ARG A 34 -8.62 3.25 -7.29
CA ARG A 34 -9.81 2.40 -7.41
C ARG A 34 -10.61 2.74 -8.67
N ALA A 35 -10.89 4.02 -8.89
CA ALA A 35 -11.68 4.48 -10.03
C ALA A 35 -10.97 4.27 -11.38
N ALA A 36 -9.67 4.57 -11.46
CA ALA A 36 -8.89 4.46 -12.69
C ALA A 36 -8.70 3.00 -13.17
N TYR A 37 -8.68 2.06 -12.22
CA TYR A 37 -8.43 0.64 -12.47
C TYR A 37 -9.67 -0.25 -12.28
N ALA A 38 -10.83 0.33 -11.98
CA ALA A 38 -12.10 -0.38 -11.81
C ALA A 38 -12.42 -1.27 -13.02
N GLY A 39 -12.65 -2.57 -12.77
CA GLY A 39 -12.97 -3.56 -13.79
C GLY A 39 -11.84 -3.88 -14.78
N ARG A 40 -10.62 -3.37 -14.56
CA ARG A 40 -9.45 -3.60 -15.43
C ARG A 40 -8.51 -4.62 -14.82
N ARG A 41 -7.92 -4.27 -13.67
CA ARG A 41 -6.98 -5.11 -12.92
C ARG A 41 -6.71 -4.53 -11.53
N PRO A 42 -6.34 -5.35 -10.54
CA PRO A 42 -5.80 -4.85 -9.29
C PRO A 42 -4.50 -4.07 -9.52
N VAL A 43 -4.31 -2.95 -8.82
CA VAL A 43 -3.13 -2.07 -8.95
C VAL A 43 -2.49 -1.83 -7.60
N MET A 44 -1.17 -1.71 -7.56
CA MET A 44 -0.39 -1.44 -6.36
C MET A 44 0.41 -0.16 -6.52
N ALA A 45 0.47 0.61 -5.43
CA ALA A 45 1.35 1.77 -5.29
C ALA A 45 2.47 1.47 -4.28
N GLN A 46 3.64 2.04 -4.50
CA GLN A 46 4.66 2.21 -3.48
C GLN A 46 4.46 3.56 -2.79
N VAL A 47 4.66 3.59 -1.48
CA VAL A 47 4.46 4.74 -0.61
C VAL A 47 5.65 4.85 0.34
N VAL A 48 6.29 6.01 0.34
CA VAL A 48 7.48 6.31 1.18
C VAL A 48 7.32 7.65 1.86
N ILE A 49 8.04 7.87 2.96
CA ILE A 49 8.12 9.19 3.59
C ILE A 49 9.04 10.08 2.75
N ALA A 50 8.52 11.23 2.31
CA ALA A 50 9.25 12.18 1.48
C ALA A 50 10.57 12.59 2.15
N GLY A 51 11.67 12.51 1.40
CA GLY A 51 13.01 12.85 1.89
C GLY A 51 13.59 11.87 2.92
N SER A 52 12.93 10.75 3.22
CA SER A 52 13.48 9.70 4.07
C SER A 52 14.56 8.92 3.33
N THR A 53 15.71 8.68 3.99
CA THR A 53 16.72 7.72 3.53
C THR A 53 16.54 6.35 4.19
N GLY A 54 15.41 6.14 4.86
CA GLY A 54 15.08 4.90 5.56
C GLY A 54 14.71 3.77 4.59
N PHE A 55 14.64 2.55 5.14
CA PHE A 55 14.23 1.35 4.41
C PHE A 55 12.74 1.03 4.63
N GLU A 56 11.99 1.94 5.24
CA GLU A 56 10.57 1.78 5.50
C GLU A 56 9.76 2.10 4.25
N HIS A 57 9.24 1.05 3.61
CA HIS A 57 8.36 1.18 2.45
C HIS A 57 7.01 0.55 2.74
N LEU A 58 5.96 1.28 2.42
CA LEU A 58 4.61 0.75 2.38
C LEU A 58 4.23 0.49 0.91
N HIS A 59 3.59 -0.63 0.63
CA HIS A 59 2.92 -0.85 -0.65
C HIS A 59 1.43 -1.04 -0.38
N VAL A 60 0.59 -0.38 -1.17
CA VAL A 60 -0.86 -0.41 -1.03
C VAL A 60 -1.48 -0.87 -2.34
N GLY A 61 -2.17 -1.99 -2.31
CA GLY A 61 -2.91 -2.55 -3.43
C GLY A 61 -4.40 -2.25 -3.34
N VAL A 62 -5.02 -1.95 -4.47
CA VAL A 62 -6.46 -1.66 -4.59
C VAL A 62 -7.10 -2.59 -5.64
N ASP A 63 -8.20 -3.24 -5.25
CA ASP A 63 -9.04 -4.10 -6.09
C ASP A 63 -10.52 -3.93 -5.69
N GLY A 64 -11.19 -2.92 -6.27
CA GLY A 64 -12.55 -2.57 -5.89
C GLY A 64 -12.65 -2.14 -4.41
N GLU A 65 -13.50 -2.82 -3.63
CA GLU A 65 -13.73 -2.51 -2.20
C GLU A 65 -12.77 -3.26 -1.26
N VAL A 66 -11.82 -4.00 -1.81
CA VAL A 66 -10.75 -4.67 -1.06
C VAL A 66 -9.39 -4.20 -1.54
N GLY A 67 -8.37 -4.49 -0.75
CA GLY A 67 -6.99 -4.18 -1.09
C GLY A 67 -6.03 -5.00 -0.27
N VAL A 68 -4.74 -4.73 -0.43
CA VAL A 68 -3.66 -5.36 0.33
C VAL A 68 -2.70 -4.31 0.82
N VAL A 69 -2.06 -4.54 1.96
CA VAL A 69 -0.97 -3.68 2.43
C VAL A 69 0.26 -4.53 2.66
N SER A 70 1.39 -4.06 2.17
CA SER A 70 2.69 -4.66 2.47
C SER A 70 3.59 -3.62 3.11
N PHE A 71 4.36 -4.02 4.10
CA PHE A 71 5.33 -3.17 4.77
C PHE A 71 6.69 -3.85 4.77
N THR A 72 7.72 -3.13 4.39
CA THR A 72 9.12 -3.53 4.56
C THR A 72 9.78 -2.52 5.48
N GLY A 73 10.55 -3.01 6.45
CA GLY A 73 11.35 -2.17 7.33
C GLY A 73 12.40 -3.00 8.07
N PRO A 74 13.00 -2.45 9.15
CA PRO A 74 14.11 -3.10 9.84
C PRO A 74 13.82 -4.50 10.39
N ALA A 75 12.54 -4.80 10.68
CA ALA A 75 12.10 -6.10 11.18
C ALA A 75 11.76 -7.12 10.08
N GLY A 76 11.98 -6.78 8.81
CA GLY A 76 11.65 -7.60 7.64
C GLY A 76 10.41 -7.13 6.88
N GLY A 77 9.95 -7.99 5.97
CA GLY A 77 8.77 -7.76 5.15
C GLY A 77 7.52 -8.40 5.75
N PHE A 78 6.39 -7.73 5.65
CA PHE A 78 5.09 -8.20 6.13
C PHE A 78 3.98 -7.88 5.13
N HIS A 79 2.99 -8.76 5.03
CA HIS A 79 1.72 -8.51 4.37
C HIS A 79 0.62 -8.32 5.43
N SER A 80 -0.43 -7.58 5.08
CA SER A 80 -1.67 -7.56 5.83
C SER A 80 -2.23 -8.98 5.98
N LEU A 81 -3.02 -9.19 7.02
CA LEU A 81 -3.69 -10.45 7.31
C LEU A 81 -5.19 -10.21 7.53
N GLY A 82 -5.97 -10.51 6.51
CA GLY A 82 -7.42 -10.48 6.53
C GLY A 82 -8.02 -11.83 6.89
N ASP A 83 -9.13 -12.16 6.23
CA ASP A 83 -9.82 -13.43 6.42
C ASP A 83 -9.10 -14.60 5.74
N PRO A 84 -9.24 -15.82 6.27
CA PRO A 84 -8.69 -17.01 5.64
C PRO A 84 -9.19 -17.16 4.19
N ALA A 85 -8.26 -17.17 3.25
CA ALA A 85 -8.53 -17.43 1.84
C ALA A 85 -7.36 -18.23 1.23
N PRO A 86 -7.64 -19.33 0.51
CA PRO A 86 -6.60 -20.11 -0.14
C PRO A 86 -6.12 -19.43 -1.43
N GLY A 87 -4.89 -19.76 -1.84
CA GLY A 87 -4.30 -19.32 -3.10
C GLY A 87 -3.67 -17.92 -3.03
N GLU A 88 -3.53 -17.31 -4.21
CA GLU A 88 -2.81 -16.05 -4.41
C GLU A 88 -3.68 -15.04 -5.16
N VAL A 89 -3.32 -13.76 -5.01
CA VAL A 89 -3.88 -12.64 -5.74
C VAL A 89 -2.76 -11.85 -6.39
N THR A 90 -3.03 -11.30 -7.57
CA THR A 90 -2.02 -10.60 -8.36
C THR A 90 -2.36 -9.11 -8.46
N PHE A 91 -1.39 -8.26 -8.11
CA PHE A 91 -1.49 -6.82 -8.27
C PHE A 91 -0.47 -6.32 -9.28
N TYR A 92 -0.88 -5.44 -10.18
CA TYR A 92 0.03 -4.78 -11.09
C TYR A 92 0.79 -3.64 -10.40
N TYR A 93 2.10 -3.63 -10.56
CA TYR A 93 3.03 -2.66 -9.97
C TYR A 93 4.12 -2.31 -10.99
N GLY A 94 4.09 -1.08 -11.53
CA GLY A 94 5.19 -0.53 -12.34
C GLY A 94 5.64 -1.40 -13.52
N GLY A 95 4.73 -2.10 -14.21
CA GLY A 95 5.08 -3.00 -15.32
C GLY A 95 5.19 -4.48 -14.94
N HIS A 96 5.13 -4.80 -13.65
CA HIS A 96 5.27 -6.16 -13.14
C HIS A 96 4.02 -6.62 -12.39
N ASN A 97 3.79 -7.93 -12.38
CA ASN A 97 2.78 -8.55 -11.54
C ASN A 97 3.42 -8.95 -10.21
N ARG A 98 2.75 -8.63 -9.11
CA ARG A 98 3.11 -9.04 -7.75
C ARG A 98 2.08 -10.02 -7.25
N GLU A 99 2.52 -11.25 -6.98
CA GLU A 99 1.70 -12.28 -6.36
C GLU A 99 1.78 -12.14 -4.83
N LEU A 100 0.62 -12.18 -4.19
CA LEU A 100 0.48 -12.11 -2.74
C LEU A 100 -0.47 -13.21 -2.26
N PRO A 101 -0.32 -13.68 -1.02
CA PRO A 101 -1.29 -14.58 -0.41
C PRO A 101 -2.72 -14.02 -0.47
N ALA A 102 -3.71 -14.82 -0.87
CA ALA A 102 -5.09 -14.35 -1.00
C ALA A 102 -5.71 -13.90 0.34
N ASN A 103 -5.22 -14.45 1.46
CA ASN A 103 -5.58 -14.06 2.82
C ASN A 103 -4.98 -12.70 3.25
N ALA A 104 -4.18 -12.05 2.40
CA ALA A 104 -3.69 -10.71 2.66
C ALA A 104 -4.72 -9.62 2.37
N ARG A 105 -5.83 -9.96 1.70
CA ARG A 105 -6.88 -9.00 1.36
C ARG A 105 -7.58 -8.47 2.60
N VAL A 106 -7.71 -7.15 2.68
CA VAL A 106 -8.43 -6.42 3.72
C VAL A 106 -9.41 -5.43 3.07
N PRO A 107 -10.45 -4.97 3.78
CA PRO A 107 -11.31 -3.89 3.31
C PRO A 107 -10.51 -2.66 2.87
N LEU A 108 -10.94 -1.98 1.81
CA LEU A 108 -10.28 -0.76 1.33
C LEU A 108 -10.25 0.34 2.41
N ALA A 109 -11.27 0.39 3.28
CA ALA A 109 -11.28 1.28 4.44
C ALA A 109 -10.05 1.09 5.35
N ASP A 110 -9.63 -0.16 5.56
CA ASP A 110 -8.47 -0.47 6.38
C ASP A 110 -7.16 -0.10 5.66
N VAL A 111 -7.11 -0.22 4.33
CA VAL A 111 -5.97 0.26 3.52
C VAL A 111 -5.81 1.78 3.65
N LYS A 112 -6.92 2.53 3.57
CA LYS A 112 -6.92 3.99 3.76
C LYS A 112 -6.44 4.37 5.17
N HIS A 113 -6.95 3.67 6.18
CA HIS A 113 -6.54 3.91 7.56
C HIS A 113 -5.04 3.60 7.76
N ALA A 114 -4.54 2.51 7.17
CA ALA A 114 -3.13 2.15 7.24
C ALA A 114 -2.22 3.20 6.59
N MET A 115 -2.60 3.75 5.43
CA MET A 115 -1.84 4.80 4.77
C MET A 115 -1.83 6.10 5.60
N ALA A 116 -2.95 6.44 6.24
CA ALA A 116 -3.03 7.57 7.17
C ALA A 116 -2.17 7.37 8.43
N GLU A 117 -2.15 6.16 9.01
CA GLU A 117 -1.26 5.84 10.13
C GLU A 117 0.23 5.90 9.72
N PHE A 118 0.57 5.41 8.52
CA PHE A 118 1.94 5.48 8.00
C PHE A 118 2.41 6.94 7.85
N LEU A 119 1.56 7.81 7.30
CA LEU A 119 1.79 9.26 7.23
C LEU A 119 2.02 9.85 8.63
N THR A 120 1.05 9.69 9.53
CA THR A 120 1.05 10.35 10.85
C THR A 120 2.13 9.84 11.79
N SER A 121 2.54 8.58 11.65
CA SER A 121 3.58 7.97 12.47
C SER A 121 5.00 8.21 11.98
N GLY A 122 5.16 8.80 10.78
CA GLY A 122 6.46 9.03 10.17
C GLY A 122 7.10 7.75 9.62
N GLY A 123 6.29 6.84 9.06
CA GLY A 123 6.78 5.65 8.38
C GLY A 123 6.80 4.37 9.22
N LYS A 124 6.16 4.37 10.40
CA LYS A 124 6.05 3.13 11.20
C LYS A 124 5.04 2.18 10.58
N ARG A 125 5.25 0.88 10.75
CA ARG A 125 4.28 -0.14 10.33
C ARG A 125 2.91 0.14 10.96
N PRO A 126 1.84 0.30 10.16
CA PRO A 126 0.51 0.58 10.67
C PRO A 126 0.02 -0.45 11.69
N SER A 127 -0.57 0.04 12.78
CA SER A 127 -1.08 -0.75 13.90
C SER A 127 -2.54 -1.17 13.72
N CYS A 128 -3.30 -0.48 12.86
CA CYS A 128 -4.70 -0.83 12.57
C CYS A 128 -4.87 -2.18 11.86
N LEU A 129 -3.79 -2.76 11.33
CA LEU A 129 -3.80 -4.04 10.61
C LEU A 129 -3.19 -5.17 11.43
N ARG A 130 -3.68 -6.38 11.17
CA ARG A 130 -2.94 -7.61 11.50
C ARG A 130 -1.93 -7.89 10.39
N TRP A 131 -0.80 -8.49 10.76
CA TRP A 131 0.31 -8.73 9.85
C TRP A 131 0.75 -10.19 9.88
N GLN A 132 1.17 -10.68 8.73
CA GLN A 132 1.89 -11.95 8.56
C GLN A 132 3.26 -11.67 7.92
N PRO A 133 4.32 -12.41 8.27
CA PRO A 133 5.60 -12.29 7.58
C PRO A 133 5.45 -12.57 6.09
N MET A 134 6.19 -11.85 5.25
CA MET A 134 6.40 -12.28 3.86
C MET A 134 7.12 -13.62 3.91
N ALA A 135 6.52 -14.67 3.36
CA ALA A 135 7.22 -15.92 3.21
C ALA A 135 8.44 -15.67 2.33
N MET A 136 9.62 -16.10 2.78
CA MET A 136 10.76 -16.19 1.87
C MET A 136 10.45 -17.36 0.94
N MET A 137 10.17 -17.05 -0.33
CA MET A 137 10.21 -18.07 -1.39
C MET A 137 11.64 -18.59 -1.54
#